data_AF-A0A8S2RHE2-F1
#
_entry.id   AF-A0A8S2RHE2-F1
#
_cell.length_a   1.000
_cell.length_b   1.000
_cell.length_c   1.000
_cell.angle_alpha   90.00
_cell.angle_beta   90.00
_cell.angle_gamma   90.00
#
_symmetry.space_group_name_H-M   'P 1'
#
loop_
_entity.id
_entity.type
_entity.pdbx_description
1 polymer ?
#
loop_
_entity_poly.entity_id
_entity_poly.type
_entity_poly.pdbx_seq_one_letter_code
_entity_poly.pdbx_strand_id
1 'polypeptide(L)'
;KLKSNDKLISTVEQRVKNQSNDEYALEMKRVAKGILFNLDYLQMDAQATAVDPNSDDNQIKVMVSYAHRDVTFCKKIVTKLQIHFQGDIWVDFNKLSVSHEDDWEDIAKAISQCDVILMIVTENY
;
A
#
# COMPACT_ATOMS: atom_id res chain seq x y z
N LYS A 1 6.34 28.12 -5.76
CA LYS A 1 6.17 27.33 -7.01
C LYS A 1 6.74 25.94 -6.76
N LEU A 2 5.90 24.93 -6.53
CA LEU A 2 6.35 23.53 -6.48
C LEU A 2 6.96 23.19 -7.84
N LYS A 3 8.16 22.59 -7.84
CA LYS A 3 8.78 22.12 -9.09
C LYS A 3 7.86 21.07 -9.68
N SER A 4 7.52 21.23 -10.97
CA SER A 4 6.67 20.27 -11.66
C SER A 4 7.38 18.91 -11.72
N ASN A 5 6.68 17.84 -11.38
CA ASN A 5 7.20 16.47 -11.37
C ASN A 5 7.04 15.77 -12.73
N ASP A 6 6.87 16.53 -13.82
CA ASP A 6 6.58 16.00 -15.17
C ASP A 6 7.59 14.94 -15.64
N LYS A 7 8.87 15.09 -15.28
CA LYS A 7 9.93 14.12 -15.61
C LYS A 7 9.73 12.80 -14.86
N LEU A 8 9.26 12.84 -13.61
CA LEU A 8 8.94 11.65 -12.85
C LEU A 8 7.71 10.96 -13.46
N ILE A 9 6.64 11.70 -13.70
CA ILE A 9 5.39 11.15 -14.26
C ILE A 9 5.64 10.46 -15.61
N SER A 10 6.32 11.14 -16.54
CA SER A 10 6.66 10.57 -17.85
C SER A 10 7.53 9.31 -17.76
N THR A 11 8.46 9.25 -16.80
CA THR A 11 9.28 8.05 -16.57
C THR A 11 8.42 6.88 -16.08
N VAL A 12 7.48 7.15 -15.17
CA VAL A 12 6.58 6.13 -14.62
C VAL A 12 5.61 5.63 -15.71
N GLU A 13 5.06 6.51 -16.54
CA GLU A 13 4.21 6.14 -17.68
C GLU A 13 4.92 5.21 -18.69
N GLN A 14 6.19 5.49 -19.00
CA GLN A 14 6.98 4.63 -19.89
C GLN A 14 7.17 3.23 -19.30
N ARG A 15 7.37 3.13 -17.98
CA ARG A 15 7.50 1.83 -17.29
C ARG A 15 6.20 1.02 -17.34
N VAL A 16 5.03 1.66 -17.30
CA VAL A 16 3.73 0.97 -17.47
C VAL A 16 3.56 0.42 -18.88
N LYS A 17 4.02 1.15 -19.89
CA LYS A 17 3.90 0.76 -21.31
C LYS A 17 4.88 -0.33 -21.74
N ASN A 18 5.85 -0.67 -20.89
CA ASN A 18 6.81 -1.71 -21.22
C ASN A 18 6.10 -3.07 -21.40
N GLN A 19 6.44 -3.77 -22.48
CA GLN A 19 5.82 -5.04 -22.91
C GLN A 19 6.70 -6.26 -22.62
N SER A 20 7.78 -6.08 -21.85
CA SER A 20 8.61 -7.21 -21.42
C SER A 20 7.82 -8.16 -20.51
N ASN A 21 7.95 -9.45 -20.78
CA ASN A 21 7.41 -10.55 -19.95
C ASN A 21 8.41 -11.04 -18.90
N ASP A 22 9.52 -10.33 -18.73
CA ASP A 22 10.43 -10.53 -17.60
C ASP A 22 9.69 -10.26 -16.28
N GLU A 23 9.87 -11.15 -15.30
CA GLU A 23 9.23 -11.10 -13.97
C GLU A 23 9.49 -9.75 -13.29
N TYR A 24 10.74 -9.27 -13.36
CA TYR A 24 11.11 -7.95 -12.84
C TYR A 24 10.40 -6.80 -13.57
N ALA A 25 10.19 -6.93 -14.89
CA ALA A 25 9.46 -5.93 -15.65
C ALA A 25 7.96 -5.91 -15.31
N LEU A 26 7.39 -7.08 -14.97
CA LEU A 26 6.00 -7.22 -14.55
C LEU A 26 5.76 -6.56 -13.18
N GLU A 27 6.68 -6.77 -12.23
CA GLU A 27 6.66 -6.10 -10.93
C GLU A 27 6.79 -4.59 -11.06
N MET A 28 7.78 -4.12 -11.84
CA MET A 28 7.99 -2.68 -12.07
C MET A 28 6.78 -2.02 -12.73
N LYS A 29 6.05 -2.75 -13.58
CA LYS A 29 4.79 -2.28 -14.18
C LYS A 29 3.66 -2.17 -13.17
N ARG A 30 3.55 -3.12 -12.22
CA ARG A 30 2.60 -3.03 -11.09
C ARG A 30 2.90 -1.83 -10.20
N VAL A 31 4.16 -1.65 -9.81
CA VAL A 31 4.60 -0.49 -9.01
C VAL A 31 4.28 0.82 -9.73
N ALA A 32 4.62 0.92 -11.02
CA ALA A 32 4.36 2.13 -11.80
C ALA A 32 2.86 2.45 -11.94
N LYS A 33 2.00 1.44 -12.09
CA LYS A 33 0.54 1.61 -12.05
C LYS A 33 0.06 2.13 -10.69
N GLY A 34 0.58 1.57 -9.60
CA GLY A 34 0.24 2.03 -8.25
C GLY A 34 0.62 3.49 -8.00
N ILE A 35 1.80 3.91 -8.47
CA ILE A 35 2.25 5.30 -8.38
C ILE A 35 1.30 6.23 -9.15
N LEU A 36 1.00 5.91 -10.42
CA LEU A 36 0.13 6.75 -11.25
C LEU A 36 -1.32 6.79 -10.73
N PHE A 37 -1.81 5.69 -10.15
CA PHE A 37 -3.11 5.66 -9.48
C PHE A 37 -3.17 6.63 -8.30
N ASN A 38 -2.19 6.57 -7.39
CA ASN A 38 -2.14 7.47 -6.22
C ASN A 38 -1.97 8.95 -6.59
N LEU A 39 -1.52 9.24 -7.80
CA LEU A 39 -1.35 10.60 -8.32
C LEU A 39 -2.52 11.06 -9.20
N ASP A 40 -3.60 10.29 -9.29
CA ASP A 40 -4.78 10.54 -10.14
C ASP A 40 -4.49 10.58 -11.66
N TYR A 41 -3.37 10.01 -12.12
CA TYR A 41 -2.98 9.93 -13.54
C TYR A 41 -3.49 8.67 -14.24
N LEU A 42 -4.04 7.70 -13.51
CA LEU A 42 -4.70 6.51 -14.06
C LEU A 42 -6.13 6.44 -13.53
N GLN A 43 -7.11 6.54 -14.43
CA GLN A 43 -8.49 6.18 -14.13
C GLN A 43 -8.62 4.65 -14.22
N MET A 44 -9.09 3.99 -13.16
CA MET A 44 -9.47 2.59 -13.26
C MET A 44 -10.78 2.47 -14.00
N ASP A 45 -10.82 1.61 -15.02
CA ASP A 45 -12.10 1.08 -15.51
C ASP A 45 -12.77 0.34 -14.35
N ALA A 46 -13.95 0.81 -13.94
CA ALA A 46 -14.73 0.27 -12.81
C ALA A 46 -15.21 -1.19 -13.00
N GLN A 47 -14.73 -1.89 -14.02
CA GLN A 47 -15.13 -3.27 -14.35
C GLN A 47 -14.19 -4.36 -13.82
N ALA A 48 -13.14 -4.00 -13.06
CA ALA A 48 -12.13 -4.97 -12.63
C ALA A 48 -12.18 -5.32 -11.13
N THR A 49 -13.34 -5.49 -10.50
CA THR A 49 -13.44 -6.18 -9.19
C THR A 49 -14.84 -6.76 -8.98
N ALA A 50 -15.19 -7.83 -9.69
CA ALA A 50 -16.17 -8.77 -9.16
C ALA A 50 -15.38 -9.78 -8.31
N VAL A 51 -15.17 -9.45 -7.04
CA VAL A 51 -14.56 -10.36 -6.06
C VAL A 51 -15.70 -11.05 -5.31
N ASP A 52 -15.65 -12.37 -5.25
CA ASP A 52 -16.59 -13.19 -4.49
C ASP A 52 -16.53 -12.78 -3.00
N PRO A 53 -17.62 -12.25 -2.42
CA PRO A 53 -17.63 -11.79 -1.03
C PRO A 53 -17.48 -12.92 0.01
N ASN A 54 -17.47 -14.20 -0.40
CA ASN A 54 -17.45 -15.35 0.51
C ASN A 54 -16.13 -16.14 0.54
N SER A 55 -15.09 -15.73 -0.20
CA SER A 55 -13.77 -16.36 -0.09
C SER A 55 -12.86 -15.58 0.86
N ASP A 56 -12.61 -16.13 2.07
CA ASP A 56 -11.65 -15.58 3.04
C ASP A 56 -10.22 -15.42 2.46
N ASP A 57 -9.91 -16.15 1.38
CA ASP A 57 -8.61 -16.08 0.69
C ASP A 57 -8.45 -14.88 -0.27
N ASN A 58 -9.48 -14.05 -0.50
CA ASN A 58 -9.43 -12.95 -1.49
C ASN A 58 -9.53 -11.53 -0.90
N GLN A 59 -9.48 -11.37 0.42
CA GLN A 59 -9.43 -10.01 0.98
C GLN A 59 -8.05 -9.39 0.77
N ILE A 60 -8.02 -8.20 0.15
CA ILE A 60 -6.79 -7.41 0.00
C ILE A 60 -6.23 -7.13 1.40
N LYS A 61 -4.98 -7.53 1.64
CA LYS A 61 -4.25 -7.34 2.89
C LYS A 61 -3.39 -6.09 2.80
N VAL A 62 -3.69 -5.09 3.62
CA VAL A 62 -2.96 -3.83 3.68
C VAL A 62 -2.14 -3.78 4.95
N MET A 63 -0.83 -3.59 4.84
CA MET A 63 0.03 -3.27 5.97
C MET A 63 0.21 -1.74 6.08
N VAL A 64 -0.02 -1.16 7.26
CA VAL A 64 0.23 0.26 7.51
C VAL A 64 1.56 0.43 8.23
N SER A 65 2.52 1.08 7.55
CA SER A 65 3.82 1.45 8.11
C SER A 65 3.85 2.93 8.47
N TYR A 66 4.30 3.27 9.68
CA TYR A 66 4.35 4.63 10.19
C TYR A 66 5.44 4.76 11.26
N ALA A 67 5.83 5.99 11.59
CA ALA A 67 6.72 6.24 12.72
C ALA A 67 5.95 6.19 14.04
N HIS A 68 6.43 5.50 15.08
CA HIS A 68 5.73 5.41 16.38
C HIS A 68 5.38 6.77 17.00
N ARG A 69 6.17 7.82 16.72
CA ARG A 69 5.87 9.21 17.13
C ARG A 69 4.54 9.73 16.58
N ASP A 70 4.07 9.18 15.47
CA ASP A 70 2.83 9.57 14.80
C ASP A 70 1.65 8.62 15.06
N VAL A 71 1.73 7.76 16.09
CA VAL A 71 0.70 6.75 16.39
C VAL A 71 -0.72 7.33 16.49
N THR A 72 -0.89 8.52 17.06
CA THR A 72 -2.20 9.18 17.17
C THR A 72 -2.75 9.57 15.80
N PHE A 73 -1.89 10.02 14.90
CA PHE A 73 -2.28 10.35 13.52
C PHE A 73 -2.59 9.08 12.73
N CYS A 74 -1.73 8.06 12.84
CA CYS A 74 -1.92 6.76 12.20
C CYS A 74 -3.24 6.11 12.63
N LYS A 75 -3.58 6.10 13.92
CA LYS A 75 -4.87 5.60 14.43
C LYS A 75 -6.06 6.26 13.74
N LYS A 76 -6.03 7.59 13.54
CA LYS A 76 -7.13 8.30 12.85
C LYS A 76 -7.26 7.87 11.38
N ILE A 77 -6.15 7.65 10.69
CA ILE A 77 -6.16 7.14 9.31
C ILE A 77 -6.72 5.72 9.27
N VAL A 78 -6.21 4.82 10.12
CA VAL A 78 -6.65 3.42 10.17
C VAL A 78 -8.14 3.32 10.49
N THR A 79 -8.66 4.09 11.45
CA THR A 79 -10.10 4.11 11.75
C THR A 79 -10.93 4.53 10.54
N LYS A 80 -10.51 5.56 9.80
CA LYS A 80 -11.21 5.96 8.56
C LYS A 80 -11.11 4.89 7.48
N LEU A 81 -9.94 4.27 7.33
CA LEU A 81 -9.71 3.23 6.36
C LEU A 81 -10.62 2.02 6.64
N GLN A 82 -10.69 1.56 7.90
CA GLN A 82 -11.56 0.47 8.33
C GLN A 82 -13.06 0.72 8.10
N ILE A 83 -13.50 1.98 8.08
CA ILE A 83 -14.91 2.33 7.79
C ILE A 83 -15.22 2.16 6.28
N HIS A 84 -14.27 2.44 5.41
CA HIS A 84 -14.48 2.54 3.96
C HIS A 84 -13.89 1.37 3.16
N PHE A 85 -13.04 0.56 3.76
CA PHE A 85 -12.32 -0.55 3.13
C PHE A 85 -12.74 -1.88 3.77
N GLN A 86 -13.09 -2.86 2.94
CA GLN A 86 -13.57 -4.18 3.35
C GLN A 86 -12.48 -5.28 3.32
N GLY A 87 -11.21 -4.90 3.30
CA GLY A 87 -10.08 -5.84 3.37
C GLY A 87 -9.44 -5.89 4.76
N ASP A 88 -8.42 -6.74 4.91
CA ASP A 88 -7.68 -6.87 6.16
C ASP A 88 -6.63 -5.76 6.28
N ILE A 89 -6.60 -5.09 7.43
CA ILE A 89 -5.66 -4.02 7.73
C ILE A 89 -4.78 -4.48 8.89
N TRP A 90 -3.51 -4.71 8.56
CA TRP A 90 -2.47 -4.97 9.52
C TRP A 90 -1.80 -3.66 9.96
N VAL A 91 -1.73 -3.43 11.27
CA VAL A 91 -0.99 -2.30 11.86
C VAL A 91 -0.48 -2.69 13.24
N ASP A 92 0.75 -2.29 13.55
CA ASP A 92 1.48 -2.76 14.73
C ASP A 92 0.69 -2.57 16.04
N PHE A 93 0.08 -1.41 16.28
CA PHE A 93 -0.56 -1.06 17.54
C PHE A 93 -1.86 -1.82 17.79
N ASN A 94 -2.38 -2.51 16.77
CA ASN A 94 -3.52 -3.42 16.88
C ASN A 94 -3.10 -4.88 17.01
N LYS A 95 -1.91 -5.24 16.54
CA LYS A 95 -1.48 -6.64 16.36
C LYS A 95 -0.37 -7.05 17.32
N LEU A 96 0.47 -6.11 17.73
CA LEU A 96 1.58 -6.30 18.65
C LEU A 96 1.16 -5.85 20.06
N SER A 97 1.54 -6.66 21.05
CA SER A 97 1.35 -6.33 22.45
C SER A 97 2.49 -5.42 22.95
N VAL A 98 2.25 -4.65 24.01
CA VAL A 98 3.23 -3.67 24.54
C VAL A 98 4.50 -4.33 25.11
N SER A 99 4.58 -5.67 25.16
CA SER A 99 5.58 -6.38 25.96
C SER A 99 6.25 -7.57 25.27
N HIS A 100 6.77 -7.47 24.06
CA HIS A 100 7.71 -8.51 23.59
C HIS A 100 8.87 -7.93 22.78
N GLU A 101 10.08 -8.42 23.08
CA GLU A 101 11.37 -7.99 22.52
C GLU A 101 11.60 -8.51 21.08
N ASP A 102 10.59 -9.13 20.44
CA ASP A 102 10.70 -9.89 19.19
C ASP A 102 9.63 -9.51 18.13
N ASP A 103 9.12 -8.28 18.17
CA ASP A 103 8.11 -7.74 17.23
C ASP A 103 8.52 -7.78 15.74
N TRP A 104 9.82 -7.95 15.47
CA TRP A 104 10.37 -7.91 14.11
C TRP A 104 9.91 -9.09 13.24
N GLU A 105 9.68 -10.27 13.82
CA GLU A 105 9.21 -11.45 13.08
C GLU A 105 7.80 -11.22 12.55
N ASP A 106 6.92 -10.68 13.39
CA ASP A 106 5.54 -10.38 13.01
C ASP A 106 5.46 -9.25 11.97
N ILE A 107 6.33 -8.24 12.09
CA ILE A 107 6.46 -7.18 11.07
C ILE A 107 6.95 -7.77 9.75
N ALA A 108 8.00 -8.58 9.75
CA ALA A 108 8.53 -9.21 8.54
C ALA A 108 7.48 -10.12 7.88
N LYS A 109 6.73 -10.86 8.69
CA LYS A 109 5.61 -11.69 8.24
C LYS A 109 4.52 -10.85 7.59
N ALA A 110 4.10 -9.75 8.23
CA ALA A 110 3.11 -8.83 7.68
C ALA A 110 3.55 -8.23 6.33
N ILE A 111 4.82 -7.83 6.21
CA ILE A 111 5.39 -7.34 4.95
C ILE A 111 5.28 -8.42 3.86
N SER A 112 5.64 -9.66 4.16
CA SER A 112 5.63 -10.75 3.18
C SER A 112 4.22 -11.21 2.76
N GLN A 113 3.21 -10.97 3.60
CA GLN A 113 1.85 -11.47 3.41
C GLN A 113 0.86 -10.41 2.93
N CYS A 114 1.25 -9.13 2.95
CA CYS A 114 0.39 -8.06 2.48
C CYS A 114 0.43 -7.91 0.95
N ASP A 115 -0.68 -7.49 0.37
CA ASP A 115 -0.76 -7.11 -1.05
C ASP A 115 -0.27 -5.68 -1.27
N VAL A 116 -0.46 -4.82 -0.26
CA VAL A 116 -0.15 -3.39 -0.32
C VAL A 116 0.43 -2.92 1.01
N ILE A 117 1.51 -2.13 0.94
CA ILE A 117 2.04 -1.38 2.08
C ILE A 117 1.64 0.09 1.94
N LEU A 118 0.84 0.58 2.89
CA LEU A 118 0.53 2.00 3.04
C LEU A 118 1.56 2.64 3.97
N MET A 119 2.47 3.41 3.40
CA MET A 119 3.49 4.15 4.16
C MET A 119 3.03 5.55 4.51
N ILE A 120 3.01 5.88 5.81
CA ILE A 120 2.77 7.23 6.31
C ILE A 120 4.12 7.90 6.55
N VAL A 121 4.52 8.76 5.62
CA VAL A 121 5.79 9.49 5.68
C VAL A 121 5.54 10.90 6.24
N THR A 122 6.16 11.21 7.37
CA THR A 122 6.15 12.52 8.03
C THR A 122 7.59 12.96 8.30
N GLU A 123 7.78 14.14 8.91
CA GLU A 123 9.11 14.57 9.38
C GLU A 123 9.70 13.67 10.49
N ASN A 124 8.87 12.83 11.11
CA ASN A 124 9.27 11.92 12.19
C ASN A 124 9.60 10.50 11.71
N TYR A 125 9.46 10.23 10.41
CA TYR A 125 9.77 8.94 9.77
C TYR A 125 11.27 8.83 9.50
#